data_AF-A0A1V2C6K5-F1
#
_entry.id   AF-A0A1V2C6K5-F1
#
_cell.length_a   1.000
_cell.length_b   1.000
_cell.length_c   1.000
_cell.angle_alpha   90.00
_cell.angle_beta   90.00
_cell.angle_gamma   90.00
#
_symmetry.space_group_name_H-M   'P 1'
#
loop_
_entity.id
_entity.type
_entity.pdbx_description
1 polymer ?
#
loop_
_entity_poly.entity_id
_entity_poly.type
_entity_poly.pdbx_seq_one_letter_code
_entity_poly.pdbx_strand_id
1 'polypeptide(L)'
;MAEKHVVVHGATCQCKFSEAPKTDVLQVKTHSKHYGNDKDGSKKLIATTKEIGQTLEANTFGKCKKQPMGSSYKPCQAVITEWSGFYQEVTLSNQGKILLEDSKATCPIGGPDCITIKNHGQVAELSKQNVKNTSPEVTTELFPGFDLDDSENEILKIPNNL
;
A
#
# COMPACT_ATOMS: atom_id res chain seq x y z
N MET A 1 11.34 -18.10 2.94
CA MET A 1 10.75 -16.82 3.38
C MET A 1 9.46 -16.66 2.60
N ALA A 2 8.33 -16.38 3.24
CA ALA A 2 7.10 -16.08 2.50
C ALA A 2 7.32 -14.83 1.64
N GLU A 3 6.82 -14.84 0.42
CA GLU A 3 6.83 -13.65 -0.44
C GLU A 3 6.03 -12.54 0.25
N LYS A 4 6.65 -11.36 0.38
CA LYS A 4 6.02 -10.18 0.99
C LYS A 4 5.81 -9.11 -0.05
N HIS A 5 4.63 -8.49 -0.03
CA HIS A 5 4.31 -7.43 -0.98
C HIS A 5 4.90 -6.08 -0.55
N VAL A 6 5.42 -5.34 -1.53
CA VAL A 6 5.81 -3.93 -1.38
C VAL A 6 4.57 -3.08 -1.17
N VAL A 7 4.66 -2.06 -0.32
CA VAL A 7 3.56 -1.13 -0.09
C VAL A 7 3.65 0.01 -1.08
N VAL A 8 2.53 0.38 -1.68
CA VAL A 8 2.45 1.49 -2.65
C VAL A 8 1.41 2.52 -2.21
N HIS A 9 1.41 3.67 -2.88
CA HIS A 9 0.40 4.71 -2.75
C HIS A 9 -1.01 4.12 -2.87
N GLY A 10 -1.88 4.49 -1.94
CA GLY A 10 -3.23 3.92 -1.84
C GLY A 10 -3.34 2.74 -0.89
N ALA A 11 -2.24 2.30 -0.25
CA ALA A 11 -2.29 1.30 0.81
C ALA A 11 -3.17 1.74 1.97
N THR A 12 -3.88 0.80 2.62
CA THR A 12 -4.73 1.13 3.77
C THR A 12 -4.04 0.77 5.08
N CYS A 13 -4.09 1.69 6.04
CA CYS A 13 -3.52 1.55 7.36
C CYS A 13 -4.63 1.51 8.42
N GLN A 14 -4.36 0.89 9.57
CA GLN A 14 -5.27 0.86 10.72
C GLN A 14 -4.50 0.95 12.03
N CYS A 15 -4.97 1.78 12.96
CA CYS A 15 -4.46 1.81 14.33
C CYS A 15 -5.20 0.81 15.24
N LYS A 16 -4.44 0.02 16.01
CA LYS A 16 -5.00 -0.94 16.99
C LYS A 16 -5.76 -0.31 18.15
N PHE A 17 -5.55 0.98 18.39
CA PHE A 17 -6.21 1.75 19.46
C PHE A 17 -7.43 2.54 18.98
N SER A 18 -7.88 2.34 17.74
CA SER A 18 -9.14 2.93 17.32
C SER A 18 -10.31 2.38 18.14
N GLU A 19 -11.26 3.24 18.50
CA GLU A 19 -12.50 2.85 19.20
C GLU A 19 -13.28 1.80 18.38
N ALA A 20 -13.52 2.13 17.12
CA ALA A 20 -14.13 1.28 16.11
C ALA A 20 -13.11 1.03 14.97
N PRO A 21 -13.06 -0.17 14.37
CA PRO A 21 -12.14 -0.44 13.26
C PRO A 21 -12.39 0.54 12.12
N LYS A 22 -11.42 1.43 11.88
CA LYS A 22 -11.43 2.39 10.78
C LYS A 22 -10.06 2.40 10.15
N THR A 23 -10.04 2.40 8.82
CA THR A 23 -8.84 2.47 8.00
C THR A 23 -8.68 3.87 7.43
N ASP A 24 -7.45 4.21 7.07
CA ASP A 24 -7.10 5.43 6.35
C ASP A 24 -6.08 5.10 5.25
N VAL A 25 -5.99 5.93 4.22
CA VAL A 25 -5.20 5.68 3.01
C VAL A 25 -3.84 6.35 3.13
N LEU A 26 -2.77 5.58 2.89
CA LEU A 26 -1.40 6.06 2.86
C LEU A 26 -1.11 6.76 1.53
N GLN A 27 -0.65 8.00 1.64
CA GLN A 27 -0.29 8.87 0.54
C GLN A 27 1.23 8.99 0.48
N VAL A 28 1.83 8.52 -0.62
CA VAL A 28 3.26 8.69 -0.89
C VAL A 28 3.50 10.10 -1.39
N LYS A 29 4.15 10.94 -0.57
CA LYS A 29 4.39 12.36 -0.89
C LYS A 29 5.87 12.71 -1.04
N THR A 30 6.77 11.79 -0.69
CA THR A 30 8.20 12.11 -0.56
C THR A 30 9.03 11.92 -1.84
N HIS A 31 8.44 11.34 -2.89
CA HIS A 31 9.07 11.24 -4.20
C HIS A 31 8.04 11.01 -5.31
N SER A 32 8.50 11.10 -6.56
CA SER A 32 7.69 10.89 -7.78
C SER A 32 8.37 9.95 -8.80
N LYS A 33 9.33 9.11 -8.36
CA LYS A 33 10.20 8.34 -9.27
C LYS A 33 10.00 6.83 -9.26
N HIS A 34 9.68 6.26 -8.10
CA HIS A 34 9.70 4.80 -7.91
C HIS A 34 8.28 4.27 -7.83
N TYR A 35 7.90 3.39 -8.76
CA TYR A 35 6.56 2.83 -8.88
C TYR A 35 6.60 1.31 -8.69
N GLY A 36 5.57 0.74 -8.08
CA GLY A 36 5.43 -0.69 -7.84
C GLY A 36 4.18 -1.25 -8.51
N ASN A 37 4.35 -2.29 -9.33
CA ASN A 37 3.28 -3.00 -10.04
C ASN A 37 2.25 -2.09 -10.72
N ASP A 38 2.76 -1.13 -11.51
CA ASP A 38 1.98 -0.17 -12.27
C ASP A 38 2.57 -0.08 -13.68
N LYS A 39 1.81 -0.58 -14.65
CA LYS A 39 2.27 -0.70 -16.05
C LYS A 39 2.66 0.64 -16.66
N ASP A 40 1.94 1.70 -16.29
CA ASP A 40 2.15 3.05 -16.81
C ASP A 40 3.12 3.86 -15.92
N GLY A 41 3.48 3.35 -14.74
CA GLY A 41 4.42 3.97 -13.82
C GLY A 41 4.00 5.38 -13.42
N SER A 42 2.73 5.59 -13.06
CA SER A 42 2.17 6.92 -12.87
C SER A 42 1.40 7.13 -11.57
N LYS A 43 0.87 6.06 -10.96
CA LYS A 43 -0.06 6.12 -9.81
C LYS A 43 0.46 5.38 -8.58
N LYS A 44 1.11 4.22 -8.74
CA LYS A 44 1.49 3.35 -7.59
C LYS A 44 2.90 3.61 -7.11
N LEU A 45 3.16 4.83 -6.61
CA LEU A 45 4.46 5.16 -6.02
C LEU A 45 4.77 4.23 -4.83
N ILE A 46 6.00 3.74 -4.73
CA ILE A 46 6.44 2.87 -3.62
C ILE A 46 6.47 3.69 -2.33
N ALA A 47 5.84 3.17 -1.27
CA ALA A 47 5.88 3.80 0.04
C ALA A 47 7.21 3.53 0.75
N THR A 48 7.70 4.53 1.47
CA THR A 48 9.02 4.43 2.13
C THR A 48 8.97 4.85 3.60
N THR A 49 10.04 4.57 4.34
CA THR A 49 10.23 5.05 5.71
C THR A 49 10.24 6.56 5.87
N LYS A 50 10.27 7.33 4.77
CA LYS A 50 10.16 8.79 4.79
C LYS A 50 8.72 9.28 4.82
N GLU A 51 7.72 8.41 4.67
CA GLU A 51 6.30 8.78 4.82
C GLU A 51 5.93 9.01 6.29
N ILE A 52 6.53 10.03 6.89
CA ILE A 52 6.34 10.50 8.27
C ILE A 52 5.51 11.80 8.28
N GLY A 53 4.89 12.10 9.41
CA GLY A 53 3.98 13.24 9.57
C GLY A 53 2.54 12.88 9.21
N GLN A 54 1.85 13.82 8.56
CA GLN A 54 0.47 13.67 8.08
C GLN A 54 0.43 13.15 6.64
N THR A 55 0.85 11.89 6.50
CA THR A 55 0.94 11.18 5.22
C THR A 55 -0.25 10.27 4.96
N LEU A 56 -1.25 10.28 5.84
CA LEU A 56 -2.54 9.65 5.55
C LEU A 56 -3.49 10.65 4.90
N GLU A 57 -4.55 10.18 4.26
CA GLU A 57 -5.52 11.04 3.59
C GLU A 57 -6.41 11.78 4.60
N ALA A 58 -7.09 11.05 5.49
CA ALA A 58 -7.93 11.65 6.53
C ALA A 58 -7.16 12.06 7.80
N ASN A 59 -5.95 11.53 7.99
CA ASN A 59 -5.10 11.69 9.17
C ASN A 59 -5.82 11.36 10.48
N THR A 60 -6.74 10.39 10.44
CA THR A 60 -7.48 9.95 11.62
C THR A 60 -8.04 8.55 11.45
N PHE A 61 -7.94 7.76 12.53
CA PHE A 61 -8.63 6.48 12.62
C PHE A 61 -9.97 6.60 13.39
N GLY A 62 -10.52 7.80 13.57
CA GLY A 62 -11.74 8.01 14.37
C GLY A 62 -11.40 8.43 15.80
N LYS A 63 -11.90 7.73 16.82
CA LYS A 63 -11.64 8.02 18.23
C LYS A 63 -10.53 7.11 18.79
N CYS A 64 -9.65 7.64 19.63
CA CYS A 64 -8.46 6.94 20.12
C CYS A 64 -8.61 6.44 21.57
N LYS A 65 -8.63 5.12 21.78
CA LYS A 65 -8.74 4.49 23.12
C LYS A 65 -7.61 4.87 24.08
N LYS A 66 -6.48 5.39 23.58
CA LYS A 66 -5.36 5.89 24.39
C LYS A 66 -5.56 7.32 24.90
N GLN A 67 -6.64 7.99 24.50
CA GLN A 67 -6.96 9.36 24.92
C GLN A 67 -8.37 9.43 25.50
N PRO A 68 -8.60 8.90 26.73
CA PRO A 68 -9.91 8.98 27.37
C PRO A 68 -10.32 10.44 27.65
N MET A 69 -11.62 10.71 27.54
CA MET A 69 -12.24 12.01 27.79
C MET A 69 -13.68 11.81 28.29
N GLY A 70 -13.86 11.83 29.61
CA GLY A 70 -15.16 11.57 30.23
C GLY A 70 -15.65 10.16 29.90
N SER A 71 -16.87 10.05 29.37
CA SER A 71 -17.49 8.80 28.92
C SER A 71 -17.13 8.40 27.47
N SER A 72 -16.22 9.13 26.81
CA SER A 72 -15.80 8.92 25.43
C SER A 72 -14.28 9.00 25.32
N TYR A 73 -13.76 9.01 24.09
CA TYR A 73 -12.36 9.23 23.75
C TYR A 73 -12.18 10.46 22.86
N LYS A 74 -10.99 11.05 22.87
CA LYS A 74 -10.62 12.13 21.96
C LYS A 74 -10.47 11.62 20.51
N PRO A 75 -10.72 12.48 19.50
CA PRO A 75 -10.41 12.17 18.12
C PRO A 75 -8.92 11.84 17.95
N CYS A 76 -8.64 10.80 17.16
CA CYS A 76 -7.30 10.40 16.76
C CYS A 76 -6.70 11.46 15.84
N GLN A 77 -5.46 11.86 16.13
CA GLN A 77 -4.59 12.63 15.24
C GLN A 77 -3.48 11.70 14.77
N ALA A 78 -3.63 11.14 13.57
CA ALA A 78 -2.65 10.21 13.03
C ALA A 78 -1.46 11.01 12.48
N VAL A 79 -0.38 11.04 13.25
CA VAL A 79 0.92 11.59 12.87
C VAL A 79 1.93 10.47 12.98
N ILE A 80 2.51 10.06 11.86
CA ILE A 80 3.49 8.97 11.83
C ILE A 80 4.86 9.53 12.22
N THR A 81 5.50 8.97 13.23
CA THR A 81 6.84 9.41 13.67
C THR A 81 7.95 8.55 13.10
N GLU A 82 7.68 7.26 12.90
CA GLU A 82 8.64 6.29 12.43
C GLU A 82 7.92 5.08 11.83
N TRP A 83 8.67 4.33 11.03
CA TRP A 83 8.28 3.04 10.46
C TRP A 83 9.27 1.96 10.90
N SER A 84 8.78 0.75 11.11
CA SER A 84 9.55 -0.45 11.43
C SER A 84 9.18 -1.60 10.48
N GLY A 85 9.97 -2.68 10.46
CA GLY A 85 9.67 -3.85 9.62
C GLY A 85 9.79 -3.60 8.11
N PHE A 86 10.61 -2.63 7.70
CA PHE A 86 10.87 -2.28 6.30
C PHE A 86 12.01 -3.13 5.69
N TYR A 87 12.09 -3.17 4.36
CA TYR A 87 13.14 -3.87 3.64
C TYR A 87 14.48 -3.12 3.74
N GLN A 88 15.51 -3.77 4.28
CA GLN A 88 16.77 -3.10 4.65
C GLN A 88 17.77 -2.98 3.49
N GLU A 89 17.77 -3.90 2.53
CA GLU A 89 18.81 -4.00 1.51
C GLU A 89 18.73 -2.88 0.45
N VAL A 90 17.57 -2.25 0.27
CA VAL A 90 17.35 -1.23 -0.77
C VAL A 90 17.04 0.13 -0.15
N THR A 91 17.74 1.15 -0.62
CA THR A 91 17.47 2.56 -0.32
C THR A 91 17.05 3.27 -1.60
N LEU A 92 15.91 3.96 -1.59
CA LEU A 92 15.42 4.73 -2.73
C LEU A 92 16.05 6.13 -2.78
N SER A 93 15.80 6.85 -3.88
CA SER A 93 16.41 8.17 -4.12
C SER A 93 16.04 9.25 -3.09
N ASN A 94 14.95 9.07 -2.35
CA ASN A 94 14.56 9.93 -1.23
C ASN A 94 15.25 9.56 0.10
N GLN A 95 16.25 8.66 0.06
CA GLN A 95 16.93 8.07 1.21
C GLN A 95 16.01 7.24 2.12
N GLY A 96 14.82 6.87 1.65
CA GLY A 96 13.87 6.00 2.34
C GLY A 96 14.13 4.52 2.05
N LYS A 97 13.75 3.68 3.01
CA LYS A 97 13.70 2.22 2.85
C LYS A 97 12.30 1.80 2.42
N ILE A 98 12.18 0.72 1.65
CA ILE A 98 10.91 0.25 1.10
C ILE A 98 10.05 -0.37 2.21
N LEU A 99 8.79 0.05 2.31
CA LEU A 99 7.83 -0.56 3.22
C LEU A 99 7.28 -1.86 2.64
N LEU A 100 7.12 -2.86 3.51
CA LEU A 100 6.51 -4.16 3.23
C LEU A 100 5.14 -4.22 3.92
N GLU A 101 4.29 -5.15 3.51
CA GLU A 101 2.94 -5.31 4.06
C GLU A 101 2.91 -5.56 5.58
N ASP A 102 3.99 -6.08 6.17
CA ASP A 102 4.14 -6.27 7.61
C ASP A 102 4.89 -5.14 8.32
N SER A 103 5.29 -4.10 7.58
CA SER A 103 5.80 -2.86 8.16
C SER A 103 4.74 -2.21 9.05
N LYS A 104 5.20 -1.57 10.11
CA LYS A 104 4.35 -0.93 11.11
C LYS A 104 4.77 0.51 11.32
N ALA A 105 3.79 1.34 11.67
CA ALA A 105 4.00 2.74 11.96
C ALA A 105 3.72 3.05 13.43
N THR A 106 4.47 4.03 13.93
CA THR A 106 4.34 4.57 15.28
C THR A 106 3.67 5.93 15.21
N CYS A 107 2.80 6.21 16.18
CA CYS A 107 2.32 7.56 16.44
C CYS A 107 2.62 7.96 17.90
N PRO A 108 2.72 9.26 18.22
CA PRO A 108 3.11 9.73 19.56
C PRO A 108 2.17 9.24 20.68
N ILE A 109 0.90 9.01 20.36
CA ILE A 109 -0.15 8.65 21.30
C ILE A 109 -0.26 7.13 21.51
N GLY A 110 -0.16 6.36 20.42
CA GLY A 110 -0.27 4.91 20.44
C GLY A 110 1.02 4.20 20.85
N GLY A 111 2.16 4.88 20.71
CA GLY A 111 3.48 4.30 20.93
C GLY A 111 3.91 3.39 19.78
N PRO A 112 5.05 2.69 19.95
CA PRO A 112 5.67 1.89 18.90
C PRO A 112 4.73 0.89 18.26
N ASP A 113 4.78 0.80 16.92
CA ASP A 113 4.08 -0.22 16.14
C ASP A 113 2.57 -0.29 16.44
N CYS A 114 1.91 0.87 16.55
CA CYS A 114 0.48 0.96 16.82
C CYS A 114 -0.39 0.92 15.56
N ILE A 115 0.18 1.28 14.41
CA ILE A 115 -0.47 1.32 13.11
C ILE A 115 0.06 0.17 12.25
N THR A 116 -0.85 -0.62 11.68
CA THR A 116 -0.53 -1.75 10.78
C THR A 116 -1.11 -1.50 9.40
N ILE A 117 -0.43 -2.00 8.38
CA ILE A 117 -0.94 -2.02 7.00
C ILE A 117 -1.95 -3.16 6.87
N LYS A 118 -3.09 -2.89 6.22
CA LYS A 118 -4.19 -3.84 6.00
C LYS A 118 -4.31 -4.26 4.54
N ASN A 119 -3.98 -3.35 3.64
CA ASN A 119 -3.86 -3.61 2.22
C ASN A 119 -2.62 -2.88 1.70
N HIS A 120 -1.75 -3.56 0.96
CA HIS A 120 -0.51 -2.99 0.44
C HIS A 120 -0.71 -2.01 -0.73
N GLY A 121 -1.93 -1.84 -1.23
CA GLY A 121 -2.32 -0.85 -2.23
C GLY A 121 -2.01 -1.25 -3.68
N GLN A 122 -1.36 -2.39 -3.90
CA GLN A 122 -1.13 -2.92 -5.25
C GLN A 122 -2.39 -3.65 -5.72
N VAL A 123 -2.66 -3.56 -7.02
CA VAL A 123 -3.68 -4.36 -7.70
C VAL A 123 -2.92 -5.24 -8.70
N ALA A 124 -3.31 -6.50 -8.84
CA ALA A 124 -2.68 -7.36 -9.84
C ALA A 124 -3.08 -6.86 -11.25
N GLU A 125 -2.09 -6.40 -12.01
CA GLU A 125 -2.28 -6.01 -13.41
C GLU A 125 -1.58 -7.03 -14.31
N LEU A 126 -2.31 -7.54 -15.31
CA LEU A 126 -1.73 -8.41 -16.33
C LEU A 126 -0.79 -7.58 -17.22
N SER A 127 0.52 -7.83 -17.09
CA SER A 127 1.52 -7.26 -17.98
C SER A 127 1.79 -8.17 -19.18
N LYS A 128 2.36 -7.63 -20.26
CA LYS A 128 2.85 -8.42 -21.40
C LYS A 128 3.86 -9.49 -20.96
N GLN A 129 4.63 -9.20 -19.92
CA GLN A 129 5.59 -10.17 -19.39
C GLN A 129 4.89 -11.33 -18.68
N ASN A 130 3.77 -11.09 -18.00
CA ASN A 130 2.97 -12.16 -17.39
C ASN A 130 2.43 -13.10 -18.47
N VAL A 131 1.91 -12.56 -19.58
CA VAL A 131 1.43 -13.36 -20.72
C VAL A 131 2.58 -14.20 -21.30
N LYS A 132 3.72 -13.58 -21.60
CA LYS A 132 4.91 -14.28 -22.15
C LYS A 132 5.47 -15.38 -21.25
N ASN A 133 5.36 -15.20 -19.93
CA ASN A 133 5.87 -16.16 -18.95
C ASN A 133 4.83 -17.25 -18.58
N THR A 134 3.60 -17.14 -19.10
CA THR A 134 2.53 -18.11 -18.84
C THR A 134 2.53 -19.16 -19.96
N SER A 135 2.32 -20.42 -19.60
CA SER A 135 2.20 -21.50 -20.60
C SER A 135 0.94 -21.30 -21.46
N PRO A 136 0.96 -21.62 -22.77
CA PRO A 136 -0.19 -21.50 -23.65
C PRO A 136 -1.46 -22.21 -23.14
N GLU A 137 -1.30 -23.33 -22.44
CA GLU A 137 -2.39 -24.11 -21.83
C GLU A 137 -3.15 -23.29 -20.78
N VAL A 138 -2.43 -22.72 -19.81
CA VAL A 138 -2.99 -21.82 -18.77
C VAL A 138 -3.65 -20.59 -19.40
N THR A 139 -3.02 -20.01 -20.43
CA THR A 139 -3.60 -18.87 -21.15
C THR A 139 -4.93 -19.25 -21.81
N THR A 140 -5.01 -20.41 -22.45
CA THR A 140 -6.22 -20.92 -23.12
C THR A 140 -7.35 -21.24 -22.14
N GLU A 141 -7.01 -21.78 -20.96
CA GLU A 141 -8.00 -22.08 -19.91
C GLU A 141 -8.59 -20.82 -19.28
N LEU A 142 -7.74 -19.81 -19.02
CA LEU A 142 -8.19 -18.55 -18.43
C LEU A 142 -8.92 -17.65 -19.44
N PHE A 143 -8.49 -17.68 -20.70
CA PHE A 143 -8.98 -16.81 -21.78
C PHE A 143 -9.37 -17.61 -23.03
N PRO A 144 -10.38 -18.50 -22.94
CA PRO A 144 -10.76 -19.35 -24.05
C PRO A 144 -11.26 -18.52 -25.25
N GLY A 145 -10.68 -18.77 -26.42
CA GLY A 145 -11.02 -18.08 -27.67
C GLY A 145 -10.35 -16.71 -27.84
N PHE A 146 -9.45 -16.31 -26.95
CA PHE A 146 -8.63 -15.11 -27.10
C PHE A 146 -7.17 -15.48 -27.33
N ASP A 147 -6.60 -14.94 -28.41
CA ASP A 147 -5.15 -14.96 -28.63
C ASP A 147 -4.51 -13.74 -27.95
N LEU A 148 -3.78 -14.00 -26.87
CA LEU A 148 -3.09 -12.97 -26.09
C LEU A 148 -1.69 -12.67 -26.63
N ASP A 149 -1.18 -13.45 -27.59
CA ASP A 149 0.09 -13.19 -28.26
C ASP A 149 -0.05 -12.11 -29.34
N ASP A 150 -1.23 -12.01 -29.99
CA ASP A 150 -1.50 -11.11 -31.12
C ASP A 150 -2.19 -9.77 -30.77
N SER A 151 -2.75 -9.62 -29.56
CA SER A 151 -3.61 -8.47 -29.24
C SER A 151 -2.85 -7.26 -28.66
N GLU A 152 -2.71 -6.22 -29.49
CA GLU A 152 -2.20 -4.92 -29.10
C GLU A 152 -3.08 -4.27 -28.01
N ASN A 153 -2.65 -4.38 -26.75
CA ASN A 153 -2.87 -3.44 -25.64
C ASN A 153 -4.32 -3.11 -25.16
N GLU A 154 -5.40 -3.50 -25.84
CA GLU A 154 -6.76 -3.09 -25.43
C GLU A 154 -7.46 -4.08 -24.48
N ILE A 155 -7.26 -5.39 -24.66
CA ILE A 155 -7.99 -6.44 -23.91
C ILE A 155 -7.54 -6.52 -22.44
N LEU A 156 -6.30 -6.14 -22.14
CA LEU A 156 -5.72 -6.19 -20.79
C LEU A 156 -6.08 -4.98 -19.92
N LYS A 157 -6.90 -4.04 -20.43
CA LYS A 157 -7.38 -2.90 -19.65
C LYS A 157 -8.59 -3.36 -18.83
N ILE A 158 -8.36 -3.94 -17.65
CA ILE A 158 -9.44 -4.03 -16.66
C ILE A 158 -9.79 -2.59 -16.27
N PRO A 159 -11.02 -2.09 -16.53
CA PRO A 159 -11.38 -0.72 -16.19
C PRO A 159 -11.29 -0.56 -14.67
N ASN A 160 -10.44 0.36 -14.23
CA ASN A 160 -10.14 0.66 -12.83
C ASN A 160 -11.24 1.56 -12.22
N ASN A 161 -12.51 1.13 -12.32
CA ASN A 161 -13.70 1.86 -11.85
C ASN A 161 -14.38 1.14 -10.67
N LEU A 162 -13.61 0.77 -9.64
CA LEU A 162 -14.12 0.28 -8.36
C LEU A 162 -13.46 1.02 -7.20
#